data_AF-A0A1V3FNM1-F1
#
_entry.id   AF-A0A1V3FNM1-F1
#
_cell.length_a   1.000
_cell.length_b   1.000
_cell.length_c   1.000
_cell.angle_alpha   90.00
_cell.angle_beta   90.00
_cell.angle_gamma   90.00
#
_symmetry.space_group_name_H-M   'P 1'
#
loop_
_entity.id
_entity.type
_entity.pdbx_description
1 polymer ?
#
loop_
_entity_poly.entity_id
_entity_poly.type
_entity_poly.pdbx_seq_one_letter_code
_entity_poly.pdbx_strand_id
1 'polypeptide(L)' 'THVAVIAAGTLRAAGTLEEVRDGRDLEDRFVDLVGGRHGSEGLAWL' A
#
# COMPACT_ATOMS: atom_id res chain seq x y z
N THR A 1 -7.56 -14.01 4.36
CA THR A 1 -6.86 -13.73 3.10
C THR A 1 -5.64 -12.89 3.38
N HIS A 2 -4.49 -13.21 2.77
CA HIS A 2 -3.26 -12.42 2.88
C HIS A 2 -3.18 -11.41 1.75
N VAL A 3 -2.71 -10.21 2.06
CA VAL A 3 -2.52 -9.10 1.14
C VAL A 3 -1.20 -8.41 1.41
N ALA A 4 -0.67 -7.74 0.38
CA ALA A 4 0.52 -6.93 0.46
C ALA A 4 0.27 -5.62 -0.28
N VAL A 5 0.73 -4.50 0.29
CA VAL A 5 0.69 -3.17 -0.33
C VAL A 5 2.10 -2.82 -0.76
N ILE A 6 2.29 -2.64 -2.06
CA ILE A 6 3.57 -2.27 -2.66
C ILE A 6 3.40 -0.90 -3.30
N ALA A 7 4.30 0.03 -2.97
CA ALA A 7 4.31 1.37 -3.53
C ALA A 7 5.76 1.80 -3.80
N ALA A 8 6.00 2.45 -4.94
CA ALA A 8 7.34 2.86 -5.37
C ALA A 8 8.38 1.72 -5.29
N GLY A 9 8.00 0.54 -5.80
CA GLY A 9 8.85 -0.66 -5.79
C GLY A 9 9.18 -1.21 -4.40
N THR A 10 8.58 -0.67 -3.34
CA THR A 10 8.86 -1.07 -1.95
C THR A 10 7.61 -1.63 -1.29
N LEU A 11 7.78 -2.73 -0.55
CA LEU A 11 6.72 -3.27 0.30
C LEU A 11 6.44 -2.30 1.45
N ARG A 12 5.19 -1.87 1.59
CA ARG A 12 4.73 -0.94 2.64
C ARG A 12 4.03 -1.67 3.78
N ALA A 13 3.27 -2.71 3.47
CA ALA A 13 2.62 -3.57 4.46
C ALA A 13 2.37 -4.97 3.86
N ALA A 14 2.42 -6.02 4.68
CA ALA A 14 2.01 -7.36 4.32
C ALA A 14 1.42 -8.07 5.53
N GLY A 15 0.39 -8.86 5.31
CA GLY A 15 -0.28 -9.62 6.36
C GLY A 15 -1.69 -10.00 5.96
N THR A 16 -2.51 -10.32 6.94
CA THR A 16 -3.96 -10.45 6.70
C THR A 16 -4.59 -9.11 6.38
N LEU A 17 -5.75 -9.13 5.73
CA LEU A 17 -6.51 -7.91 5.44
C LEU A 17 -6.78 -7.08 6.70
N GLU A 18 -7.02 -7.74 7.83
CA GLU A 18 -7.31 -7.10 9.11
C GLU A 18 -6.08 -6.43 9.73
N GLU A 19 -4.91 -7.02 9.55
CA GLU A 19 -3.63 -6.42 9.96
C GLU A 19 -3.27 -5.24 9.06
N VAL A 20 -3.48 -5.35 7.75
CA VAL A 20 -3.16 -4.26 6.82
C VAL A 20 -4.08 -3.06 7.01
N ARG A 21 -5.38 -3.27 7.25
CA ARG A 21 -6.35 -2.18 7.49
C ARG A 21 -6.14 -1.48 8.85
N ASP A 22 -5.48 -2.14 9.80
CA ASP A 22 -5.15 -1.58 11.12
C ASP A 22 -6.36 -0.97 11.87
N GLY A 23 -7.51 -1.65 11.77
CA GLY A 23 -8.77 -1.17 12.36
C GLY A 23 -9.40 0.06 11.68
N ARG A 24 -8.80 0.59 10.60
CA ARG A 24 -9.36 1.64 9.76
C ARG A 24 -10.01 1.06 8.50
N ASP A 25 -10.65 1.94 7.73
CA ASP A 25 -11.05 1.58 6.37
C ASP A 25 -9.81 1.27 5.51
N LEU A 26 -9.95 0.31 4.60
CA LEU A 26 -8.85 -0.13 3.75
C LEU A 26 -8.39 0.98 2.80
N GLU A 27 -9.32 1.81 2.30
CA GLU A 27 -9.01 2.92 1.40
C GLU A 27 -8.17 3.98 2.11
N ASP A 28 -8.62 4.42 3.30
CA ASP A 28 -7.88 5.37 4.14
C ASP A 28 -6.47 4.86 4.45
N ARG A 29 -6.38 3.57 4.79
CA ARG A 29 -5.11 2.94 5.11
C ARG A 29 -4.22 2.77 3.88
N PHE A 30 -4.79 2.51 2.72
CA PHE A 30 -4.04 2.44 1.46
C PHE A 30 -3.44 3.80 1.08
N VAL A 31 -4.22 4.88 1.18
CA VAL A 31 -3.74 6.25 0.91
C VAL A 31 -2.60 6.61 1.85
N ASP A 32 -2.71 6.27 3.14
CA ASP A 32 -1.66 6.45 4.16
C ASP A 32 -0.37 5.69 3.82
N LEU A 33 -0.48 4.41 3.42
CA LEU A 33 0.66 3.57 3.04
C LEU A 33 1.34 4.02 1.74
N VAL A 34 0.59 4.59 0.81
CA VAL A 34 1.08 5.09 -0.49
C VAL A 34 1.60 6.53 -0.39
N GLY A 35 1.13 7.32 0.58
CA GLY A 35 1.33 8.78 0.71
C GLY A 35 2.75 9.29 0.99
N GLY A 36 3.81 8.48 0.89
CA GLY A 36 5.19 8.84 1.24
C GLY A 36 6.13 9.12 0.06
N ARG A 37 6.06 10.36 -0.47
CA ARG A 37 7.07 11.13 -1.28
C ARG A 37 7.71 10.47 -2.53
N HIS A 38 7.28 10.95 -3.70
CA HIS A 38 8.04 11.22 -4.95
C HIS A 38 9.40 10.49 -5.16
N GLY A 39 9.38 9.17 -5.33
CA GLY A 39 10.43 8.43 -6.03
C GLY A 39 9.97 8.18 -7.47
N SER A 40 10.60 8.89 -8.40
CA SER A 40 10.50 8.77 -9.85
C SER A 40 10.52 7.33 -10.39
N GLU A 41 10.08 7.21 -11.65
CA GLU A 41 9.97 6.01 -12.49
C GLU A 41 8.58 5.38 -12.35
N GLY A 42 7.58 5.87 -13.09
CA GLY A 42 7.54 5.79 -14.54
C GLY A 42 6.43 4.81 -14.88
N LEU A 43 5.47 5.24 -15.68
CA LEU A 43 4.26 4.50 -16.07
C LEU A 43 4.47 2.99 -16.23
N ALA A 44 3.59 2.17 -15.63
CA ALA A 44 3.24 0.85 -16.18
C ALA A 44 1.92 0.32 -15.59
N TRP A 45 0.80 1.00 -15.89
CA TRP A 45 -0.47 0.27 -16.02
C TRP A 45 -0.70 0.07 -17.52
N LEU A 46 -0.13 -1.03 -18.01
CA LEU A 46 -0.62 -1.76 -19.18
C LEU A 46 -0.89 -3.18 -18.72
#